data_AF-A0A662CUL8-F1
#
_entry.id   AF-A0A662CUL8-F1
#
_cell.length_a   1.000
_cell.length_b   1.000
_cell.length_c   1.000
_cell.angle_alpha   90.00
_cell.angle_beta   90.00
_cell.angle_gamma   90.00
#
_symmetry.space_group_name_H-M   'P 1'
#
loop_
_entity.id
_entity.type
_entity.pdbx_description
1 polymer ?
#
loop_
_entity_poly.entity_id
_entity_poly.type
_entity_poly.pdbx_seq_one_letter_code
_entity_poly.pdbx_strand_id
1 'polypeptide(L)'
;MRQNGRYCRRARCLEKWEEEIRNWKDLEDWRWAARFTYQTTERRGTGGGAFRLMYADFLNEAADYIPEISSQGLPQQMREVGLAWRELSIALKKASDRSGPDFTEAYDRLQRVKHLESAYHKKVMALF
;
A
#
# COMPACT_ATOMS: atom_id res chain seq x y z
N MET A 1 18.37 -16.95 24.12
CA MET A 1 17.77 -16.80 22.78
C MET A 1 16.86 -15.57 22.77
N ARG A 2 17.34 -14.42 22.28
CA ARG A 2 16.55 -13.18 22.23
C ARG A 2 15.88 -13.05 20.86
N GLN A 3 14.60 -13.44 20.76
CA GLN A 3 13.76 -13.02 19.63
C GLN A 3 13.26 -11.59 19.92
N ASN A 4 14.01 -10.58 19.50
CA ASN A 4 13.61 -9.19 19.61
C ASN A 4 13.39 -8.61 18.19
N GLY A 5 12.50 -9.23 17.43
CA GLY A 5 12.03 -8.67 16.17
C GLY A 5 10.98 -7.61 16.46
N ARG A 6 11.32 -6.33 16.38
CA ARG A 6 10.33 -5.24 16.35
C ARG A 6 9.45 -5.43 15.11
N TYR A 7 8.35 -6.16 15.26
CA TYR A 7 7.36 -6.33 14.21
C TYR A 7 6.84 -4.95 13.79
N CYS A 8 6.93 -4.63 12.50
CA CYS A 8 6.47 -3.36 11.97
C CYS A 8 4.95 -3.26 12.18
N ARG A 9 4.50 -2.31 13.01
CA ARG A 9 3.06 -2.07 13.29
C ARG A 9 2.22 -1.91 12.02
N ARG A 10 2.82 -1.39 10.94
CA ARG A 10 2.19 -1.21 9.63
C ARG A 10 1.88 -2.53 8.92
N ALA A 11 2.71 -3.56 9.08
CA ALA A 11 2.43 -4.89 8.53
C ALA A 11 1.16 -5.49 9.15
N ARG A 12 0.97 -5.31 10.47
CA ARG A 12 -0.24 -5.77 11.18
C ARG A 12 -1.52 -5.07 10.69
N CYS A 13 -1.44 -3.79 10.33
CA CYS A 13 -2.58 -3.08 9.75
C CYS A 13 -2.99 -3.64 8.37
N LEU A 14 -2.01 -4.00 7.53
CA LEU A 14 -2.29 -4.59 6.22
C LEU A 14 -2.82 -6.03 6.32
N GLU A 15 -2.34 -6.81 7.29
CA GLU A 15 -2.89 -8.13 7.62
C GLU A 15 -4.35 -8.02 8.06
N LYS A 16 -4.65 -7.08 8.97
CA LYS A 16 -6.03 -6.83 9.40
C LYS A 16 -6.92 -6.41 8.23
N TRP A 17 -6.44 -5.52 7.35
CA TRP A 17 -7.24 -5.12 6.20
C TRP A 17 -7.46 -6.27 5.21
N GLU A 18 -6.48 -7.16 5.06
CA GLU A 18 -6.60 -8.38 4.24
C GLU A 18 -7.72 -9.31 4.76
N GLU A 19 -7.90 -9.41 6.08
CA GLU A 19 -9.01 -10.12 6.70
C GLU A 19 -10.35 -9.40 6.46
N GLU A 20 -10.37 -8.08 6.64
CA GLU A 20 -11.60 -7.28 6.52
C GLU A 20 -12.13 -7.20 5.08
N ILE A 21 -11.27 -7.00 4.09
CA ILE A 21 -11.69 -6.76 2.69
C ILE A 21 -12.45 -7.96 2.09
N ARG A 22 -12.19 -9.18 2.59
CA ARG A 22 -12.93 -10.40 2.21
C ARG A 22 -14.40 -10.35 2.65
N ASN A 23 -14.67 -9.64 3.74
CA ASN A 23 -16.00 -9.49 4.35
C ASN A 23 -16.67 -8.18 3.92
N TRP A 24 -16.01 -7.32 3.14
CA TRP A 24 -16.63 -6.08 2.64
C TRP A 24 -17.84 -6.32 1.76
N LYS A 25 -17.99 -7.52 1.19
CA LYS A 25 -19.19 -7.92 0.46
C LYS A 25 -20.45 -7.97 1.32
N ASP A 26 -20.30 -8.11 2.63
CA ASP A 26 -21.38 -8.23 3.59
C ASP A 26 -21.74 -6.86 4.20
N LEU A 27 -21.01 -5.79 3.86
CA LEU A 27 -21.35 -4.42 4.24
C LEU A 27 -22.57 -3.93 3.47
N GLU A 28 -23.52 -3.30 4.16
CA GLU A 28 -24.68 -2.67 3.52
C GLU A 28 -24.26 -1.59 2.51
N ASP A 29 -23.21 -0.84 2.84
CA ASP A 29 -22.68 0.30 2.09
C ASP A 29 -21.39 -0.03 1.33
N TRP A 30 -21.16 -1.30 0.97
CA TRP A 30 -19.92 -1.78 0.35
C TRP A 30 -19.44 -0.93 -0.86
N ARG A 31 -20.38 -0.43 -1.68
CA ARG A 31 -20.07 0.44 -2.83
C ARG A 31 -19.44 1.75 -2.37
N TRP A 32 -20.01 2.34 -1.34
CA TRP A 32 -19.53 3.58 -0.77
C TRP A 32 -18.16 3.36 -0.14
N ALA A 33 -17.97 2.30 0.66
CA ALA A 33 -16.69 1.97 1.27
C ALA A 33 -15.58 1.82 0.20
N ALA A 34 -15.82 1.00 -0.82
CA ALA A 34 -14.88 0.78 -1.92
C ALA A 34 -14.54 2.07 -2.69
N ARG A 35 -15.58 2.85 -3.04
CA ARG A 35 -15.42 4.12 -3.76
C ARG A 35 -14.68 5.16 -2.92
N PHE A 36 -14.99 5.24 -1.64
CA PHE A 36 -14.39 6.19 -0.71
C PHE A 36 -12.91 5.88 -0.51
N THR A 37 -12.54 4.62 -0.32
CA THR A 37 -11.13 4.22 -0.24
C THR A 37 -10.36 4.59 -1.49
N TYR A 38 -10.88 4.27 -2.69
CA TYR A 38 -10.26 4.72 -3.95
C TYR A 38 -10.02 6.24 -3.98
N GLN A 39 -11.02 7.03 -3.53
CA GLN A 39 -10.91 8.48 -3.56
C GLN A 39 -9.82 8.99 -2.63
N THR A 40 -9.72 8.44 -1.42
CA THR A 40 -8.75 8.87 -0.41
C THR A 40 -7.34 8.38 -0.69
N THR A 41 -7.16 7.26 -1.37
CA THR A 41 -5.82 6.73 -1.68
C THR A 41 -5.28 7.25 -3.00
N GLU A 42 -6.13 7.49 -4.00
CA GLU A 42 -5.68 7.79 -5.37
C GLU A 42 -6.10 9.18 -5.87
N ARG A 43 -7.33 9.63 -5.59
CA ARG A 43 -7.91 10.79 -6.30
C ARG A 43 -7.76 12.12 -5.56
N ARG A 44 -7.76 12.12 -4.22
CA ARG A 44 -7.84 13.34 -3.41
C ARG A 44 -6.54 13.64 -2.68
N GLY A 45 -5.87 14.72 -3.05
CA GLY A 45 -4.82 15.35 -2.24
C GLY A 45 -3.58 14.50 -1.93
N THR A 46 -3.45 13.29 -2.51
CA THR A 46 -2.36 12.35 -2.20
C THR A 46 -1.25 12.27 -3.23
N GLY A 47 -1.40 12.92 -4.39
CA GLY A 47 -0.54 12.67 -5.56
C GLY A 47 -0.71 11.26 -6.16
N GLY A 48 -1.68 10.47 -5.67
CA GLY A 48 -1.87 9.08 -6.02
C GLY A 48 -0.98 8.11 -5.23
N GLY A 49 -1.28 6.81 -5.34
CA GLY A 49 -0.51 5.76 -4.67
C GLY A 49 -0.41 5.93 -3.16
N ALA A 50 -1.44 6.51 -2.53
CA ALA A 50 -1.50 6.81 -1.10
C ALA A 50 -0.24 7.54 -0.58
N PHE A 51 0.18 8.61 -1.26
CA PHE A 51 1.39 9.43 -0.98
C PHE A 51 2.74 8.78 -1.27
N ARG A 52 2.80 7.48 -1.61
CA ARG A 52 4.09 6.82 -1.85
C ARG A 52 4.79 7.32 -3.09
N LEU A 53 4.06 7.74 -4.13
CA LEU A 53 4.68 8.29 -5.33
C LEU A 53 5.41 9.61 -5.01
N MET A 54 4.74 10.51 -4.31
CA MET A 54 5.35 11.75 -3.80
C MET A 54 6.52 11.46 -2.86
N TYR A 55 6.40 10.46 -1.98
CA TYR A 55 7.50 10.07 -1.10
C TYR A 55 8.66 9.41 -1.86
N ALA A 56 8.41 8.71 -2.97
CA ALA A 56 9.44 8.19 -3.84
C ALA A 56 10.22 9.32 -4.51
N ASP A 57 9.55 10.39 -4.94
CA ASP A 57 10.20 11.60 -5.49
C ASP A 57 11.09 12.25 -4.43
N PHE A 58 10.59 12.42 -3.19
CA PHE A 58 11.40 12.89 -2.06
C PHE A 58 12.63 12.00 -1.80
N LEU A 59 12.46 10.68 -1.78
CA LEU A 59 13.58 9.76 -1.57
C LEU A 59 14.61 9.87 -2.71
N ASN A 60 14.16 10.14 -3.93
CA ASN A 60 15.05 10.32 -5.08
C ASN A 60 15.92 11.56 -4.92
N GLU A 61 15.37 12.67 -4.43
CA GLU A 61 16.15 13.89 -4.10
C GLU A 61 17.06 13.65 -2.89
N ALA A 62 16.59 12.95 -1.86
CA ALA A 62 17.39 12.64 -0.68
C ALA A 62 18.57 11.69 -0.98
N ALA A 63 18.46 10.90 -2.04
CA ALA A 63 19.49 9.95 -2.47
C ALA A 63 20.81 10.65 -2.88
N ASP A 64 20.75 11.92 -3.26
CA ASP A 64 21.93 12.75 -3.57
C ASP A 64 22.74 13.09 -2.31
N TYR A 65 22.10 13.08 -1.13
CA TYR A 65 22.70 13.48 0.14
C TYR A 65 22.94 12.31 1.09
N ILE A 66 22.22 11.19 0.92
CA ILE A 66 22.24 10.04 1.82
C ILE A 66 22.56 8.77 1.00
N PRO A 67 23.83 8.33 0.96
CA PRO A 67 24.27 7.18 0.16
C PRO A 67 23.55 5.87 0.47
N GLU A 68 23.07 5.68 1.69
CA GLU A 68 22.31 4.50 2.10
C GLU A 68 20.96 4.43 1.36
N ILE A 69 20.37 5.57 1.00
CA ILE A 69 19.11 5.61 0.24
C ILE A 69 19.33 5.13 -1.20
N SER A 70 20.38 5.64 -1.86
CA SER A 70 20.71 5.28 -3.25
C SER A 70 21.21 3.84 -3.35
N SER A 71 22.16 3.44 -2.50
CA SER A 71 22.77 2.10 -2.50
C SER A 71 21.76 0.97 -2.25
N GLN A 72 20.70 1.22 -1.50
CA GLN A 72 19.63 0.26 -1.25
C GLN A 72 18.51 0.28 -2.31
N GLY A 73 18.52 1.25 -3.22
CA GLY A 73 17.49 1.43 -4.24
C GLY A 73 16.13 1.83 -3.68
N LEU A 74 16.09 2.51 -2.52
CA LEU A 74 14.85 2.84 -1.82
C LEU A 74 13.86 3.70 -2.65
N PRO A 75 14.29 4.70 -3.46
CA PRO A 75 13.36 5.50 -4.24
C PRO A 75 12.55 4.65 -5.23
N GLN A 76 13.22 3.77 -5.97
CA GLN A 76 12.58 2.89 -6.95
C GLN A 76 11.61 1.90 -6.27
N GLN A 77 12.02 1.31 -5.15
CA GLN A 77 11.14 0.42 -4.40
C GLN A 77 9.90 1.13 -3.85
N MET A 78 10.06 2.36 -3.34
CA MET A 78 8.92 3.16 -2.88
C MET A 78 7.97 3.50 -4.04
N ARG A 79 8.51 3.78 -5.23
CA ARG A 79 7.69 3.98 -6.43
C ARG A 79 6.88 2.73 -6.78
N GLU A 80 7.50 1.55 -6.72
CA GLU A 80 6.80 0.27 -6.94
C GLU A 80 5.69 0.03 -5.92
N VAL A 81 5.93 0.33 -4.64
CA VAL A 81 4.90 0.31 -3.59
C VAL A 81 3.76 1.25 -3.95
N GLY A 82 4.06 2.49 -4.36
CA GLY A 82 3.03 3.47 -4.75
C GLY A 82 2.21 3.04 -5.96
N LEU A 83 2.82 2.42 -6.97
CA LEU A 83 2.12 1.85 -8.11
C LEU A 83 1.20 0.68 -7.70
N ALA A 84 1.64 -0.18 -6.78
CA ALA A 84 0.79 -1.25 -6.25
C ALA A 84 -0.43 -0.68 -5.48
N TRP A 85 -0.24 0.39 -4.71
CA TRP A 85 -1.34 1.10 -4.05
C TRP A 85 -2.32 1.72 -5.05
N ARG A 86 -1.81 2.30 -6.15
CA ARG A 86 -2.64 2.82 -7.24
C ARG A 86 -3.47 1.72 -7.89
N GLU A 87 -2.86 0.58 -8.19
CA GLU A 87 -3.58 -0.58 -8.74
C GLU A 87 -4.68 -1.08 -7.81
N LEU A 88 -4.40 -1.21 -6.51
CA LEU A 88 -5.40 -1.56 -5.49
C LEU A 88 -6.57 -0.56 -5.49
N SER A 89 -6.25 0.73 -5.53
CA SER A 89 -7.25 1.80 -5.54
C SER A 89 -8.13 1.73 -6.79
N ILE A 90 -7.55 1.44 -7.95
CA ILE A 90 -8.29 1.25 -9.20
C ILE A 90 -9.18 0.01 -9.11
N ALA A 91 -8.69 -1.10 -8.53
CA ALA A 91 -9.49 -2.31 -8.32
C ALA A 91 -10.70 -2.03 -7.41
N LEU A 92 -10.52 -1.24 -6.34
CA LEU A 92 -11.63 -0.82 -5.47
C LEU A 92 -12.65 0.06 -6.19
N LYS A 93 -12.21 0.97 -7.08
CA LYS A 93 -13.12 1.70 -7.97
C LYS A 93 -13.90 0.75 -8.87
N LYS A 94 -13.24 -0.22 -9.49
CA LYS A 94 -13.92 -1.20 -10.35
C LYS A 94 -14.95 -1.98 -9.56
N ALA A 95 -14.61 -2.43 -8.35
CA ALA A 95 -15.54 -3.12 -7.45
C ALA A 95 -16.77 -2.24 -7.19
N SER A 96 -16.59 -0.97 -6.80
CA SER A 96 -17.70 -0.05 -6.53
C SER A 96 -18.63 0.19 -7.72
N ASP A 97 -18.10 0.09 -8.95
CA ASP A 97 -18.85 0.32 -10.19
C ASP A 97 -19.65 -0.94 -10.65
N ARG A 98 -19.53 -2.10 -9.96
CA ARG A 98 -20.20 -3.36 -10.31
C ARG A 98 -21.63 -3.48 -9.75
N SER A 99 -22.40 -4.40 -10.34
CA SER A 99 -23.75 -4.76 -9.90
C SER A 99 -23.78 -5.54 -8.57
N GLY A 100 -22.70 -6.26 -8.24
CA GLY A 100 -22.56 -7.01 -6.99
C GLY A 100 -21.17 -6.83 -6.35
N PRO A 101 -21.04 -7.16 -5.04
CA PRO A 101 -19.80 -6.99 -4.30
C PRO A 101 -18.78 -8.08 -4.64
N ASP A 102 -17.93 -7.82 -5.63
CA ASP A 102 -16.77 -8.66 -5.96
C ASP A 102 -15.48 -7.91 -5.64
N PHE A 103 -14.80 -8.38 -4.60
CA PHE A 103 -13.55 -7.81 -4.10
C PHE A 103 -12.32 -8.68 -4.40
N THR A 104 -12.45 -9.70 -5.25
CA THR A 104 -11.35 -10.65 -5.54
C THR A 104 -10.13 -9.93 -6.10
N GLU A 105 -10.31 -9.08 -7.11
CA GLU A 105 -9.20 -8.30 -7.68
C GLU A 105 -8.58 -7.37 -6.62
N ALA A 106 -9.40 -6.69 -5.82
CA ALA A 106 -8.90 -5.79 -4.77
C ALA A 106 -8.11 -6.55 -3.70
N TYR A 107 -8.55 -7.76 -3.33
CA TYR A 107 -7.85 -8.64 -2.40
C TYR A 107 -6.45 -9.01 -2.94
N ASP A 108 -6.35 -9.47 -4.19
CA ASP A 108 -5.07 -9.85 -4.81
C ASP A 108 -4.10 -8.65 -4.87
N ARG A 109 -4.61 -7.46 -5.20
CA ARG A 109 -3.80 -6.23 -5.21
C ARG A 109 -3.36 -5.83 -3.81
N LEU A 110 -4.20 -6.02 -2.79
CA LEU A 110 -3.84 -5.77 -1.40
C LEU A 110 -2.74 -6.71 -0.93
N GLN A 111 -2.75 -7.99 -1.33
CA GLN A 111 -1.66 -8.91 -1.02
C GLN A 111 -0.34 -8.45 -1.64
N ARG A 112 -0.37 -7.97 -2.89
CA ARG A 112 0.82 -7.37 -3.52
C ARG A 112 1.31 -6.14 -2.76
N VAL A 113 0.42 -5.25 -2.35
CA VAL A 113 0.76 -4.09 -1.50
C VAL A 113 1.43 -4.55 -0.20
N LYS A 114 0.83 -5.52 0.50
CA LYS A 114 1.39 -6.08 1.74
C LYS A 114 2.80 -6.64 1.54
N HIS A 115 3.00 -7.40 0.47
CA HIS A 115 4.30 -7.97 0.15
C HIS A 115 5.37 -6.89 -0.07
N LEU A 116 5.10 -5.92 -0.96
CA LEU A 116 6.06 -4.87 -1.31
C LEU A 116 6.34 -3.93 -0.13
N GLU A 117 5.29 -3.51 0.61
CA GLU A 117 5.45 -2.71 1.83
C GLU A 117 6.32 -3.42 2.87
N SER A 118 6.08 -4.72 3.09
CA SER A 118 6.85 -5.52 4.05
C SER A 118 8.31 -5.66 3.61
N ALA A 119 8.56 -5.89 2.32
CA ALA A 119 9.90 -5.99 1.77
C ALA A 119 10.67 -4.66 1.91
N TYR A 120 10.02 -3.54 1.55
CA TYR A 120 10.58 -2.19 1.70
C TYR A 120 10.95 -1.91 3.17
N HIS A 121 10.02 -2.13 4.10
CA HIS A 121 10.27 -1.86 5.52
C HIS A 121 11.37 -2.74 6.10
N LYS A 122 11.42 -4.03 5.75
CA LYS A 122 12.50 -4.94 6.19
C LYS A 122 13.85 -4.44 5.72
N LYS A 123 13.95 -3.96 4.47
CA LYS A 123 15.20 -3.40 3.95
C LYS A 123 15.61 -2.12 4.69
N VAL A 124 14.69 -1.18 4.89
CA VAL A 124 14.96 0.05 5.66
C VAL A 124 15.38 -0.25 7.09
N MET A 125 14.73 -1.21 7.75
CA MET A 125 15.07 -1.61 9.11
C MET A 125 16.44 -2.29 9.22
N ALA A 126 16.98 -2.85 8.14
CA ALA A 126 18.31 -3.45 8.13
C ALA A 126 19.45 -2.41 8.04
N LEU A 127 19.11 -1.13 7.86
CA LEU A 127 20.07 -0.02 7.90
C LEU A 127 20.39 0.45 9.33
N PHE A 128 19.68 -0.04 10.35
CA PHE A 128 19.80 0.35 11.76
C PHE A 128 19.94 -0.88 12.66
#